data_AF-A0A9E2VBG9-F1
#
_entry.id   AF-A0A9E2VBG9-F1
#
_cell.length_a   1.000
_cell.length_b   1.000
_cell.length_c   1.000
_cell.angle_alpha   90.00
_cell.angle_beta   90.00
_cell.angle_gamma   90.00
#
_symmetry.space_group_name_H-M   'P 1'
#
loop_
_entity.id
_entity.type
_entity.pdbx_description
1 polymer ?
#
loop_
_entity_poly.entity_id
_entity_poly.type
_entity_poly.pdbx_seq_one_letter_code
_entity_poly.pdbx_strand_id
1 'polypeptide(L)'
;MIIRIADPTQNSYNLLRQCGYAVFRDPNTGKTSYTKRLDRDYYPRFHIYMNKESEGELELNLHLDQKHASYKGQTAHSGEYDGDLVEREAERIESLVNQVIHETAEKPKKGFFTKLFGK
;
A
#
# COMPACT_ATOMS: atom_id res chain seq x y z
N MET A 1 5.68 7.13 -7.57
CA MET A 1 6.90 6.60 -6.92
C MET A 1 6.82 5.09 -6.85
N ILE A 2 7.93 4.41 -7.13
CA ILE A 2 8.00 2.94 -7.04
C ILE A 2 8.59 2.57 -5.67
N ILE A 3 7.92 1.66 -4.98
CA ILE A 3 8.35 1.08 -3.70
C ILE A 3 8.60 -0.41 -3.94
N ARG A 4 9.77 -0.90 -3.53
CA ARG A 4 10.16 -2.31 -3.68
C ARG A 4 10.36 -2.92 -2.31
N ILE A 5 9.63 -4.00 -2.05
CA ILE A 5 9.71 -4.76 -0.81
C ILE A 5 10.21 -6.16 -1.15
N ALA A 6 11.36 -6.52 -0.60
CA ALA A 6 11.92 -7.86 -0.69
C ALA A 6 11.34 -8.75 0.41
N ASP A 7 11.16 -10.03 0.09
CA ASP A 7 10.73 -11.09 1.02
C ASP A 7 9.53 -10.70 1.91
N PRO A 8 8.41 -10.22 1.32
CA PRO A 8 7.25 -9.83 2.11
C PRO A 8 6.70 -11.04 2.86
N THR A 9 6.65 -10.97 4.19
CA THR A 9 6.17 -12.06 5.05
C THR A 9 4.65 -12.26 4.98
N GLN A 10 3.94 -11.33 4.33
CA GLN A 10 2.49 -11.31 4.14
C GLN A 10 2.16 -10.86 2.72
N ASN A 11 0.95 -11.16 2.24
CA ASN A 11 0.49 -10.67 0.94
C ASN A 11 0.25 -9.14 0.94
N SER A 12 0.21 -8.55 -0.25
CA SER A 12 -0.02 -7.12 -0.47
C SER A 12 -1.28 -6.60 0.23
N TYR A 13 -2.37 -7.39 0.21
CA TYR A 13 -3.63 -7.03 0.84
C TYR A 13 -3.47 -6.73 2.34
N ASN A 14 -2.83 -7.63 3.09
CA ASN A 14 -2.68 -7.49 4.53
C ASN A 14 -1.71 -6.36 4.89
N LEU A 15 -0.59 -6.25 4.16
CA LEU A 15 0.39 -5.17 4.35
C LEU A 15 -0.23 -3.79 4.13
N LEU A 16 -0.94 -3.62 3.01
CA LEU A 16 -1.54 -2.33 2.65
C LEU A 16 -2.72 -1.96 3.56
N ARG A 17 -3.50 -2.94 4.03
CA ARG A 17 -4.52 -2.72 5.06
C ARG A 17 -3.92 -2.19 6.36
N GLN A 18 -2.80 -2.75 6.82
CA GLN A 18 -2.09 -2.27 8.01
C GLN A 18 -1.51 -0.86 7.79
N CYS A 19 -1.12 -0.54 6.55
CA CYS A 19 -0.70 0.81 6.17
C CYS A 19 -1.87 1.82 6.05
N GLY A 20 -3.12 1.40 6.26
CA GLY A 20 -4.31 2.25 6.21
C GLY A 20 -4.94 2.41 4.82
N TYR A 21 -4.57 1.56 3.87
CA TYR A 21 -5.16 1.56 2.52
C TYR A 21 -6.39 0.66 2.45
N ALA A 22 -7.39 1.11 1.69
CA ALA A 22 -8.56 0.34 1.34
C ALA A 22 -8.45 -0.20 -0.08
N VAL A 23 -8.98 -1.41 -0.30
CA VAL A 23 -9.06 -1.98 -1.64
C VAL A 23 -10.03 -1.17 -2.49
N PHE A 24 -9.57 -0.82 -3.69
CA PHE A 24 -10.38 -0.22 -4.74
C PHE A 24 -10.38 -1.17 -5.93
N ARG A 25 -11.56 -1.60 -6.36
CA ARG A 25 -11.71 -2.36 -7.60
C ARG A 25 -12.30 -1.42 -8.64
N ASP A 26 -11.53 -1.15 -9.68
CA ASP A 26 -11.99 -0.28 -10.77
C ASP A 26 -13.19 -0.97 -11.47
N PRO A 27 -14.38 -0.34 -11.48
CA PRO A 27 -15.56 -0.92 -12.10
C PRO A 27 -15.43 -1.06 -13.62
N ASN A 28 -14.57 -0.28 -14.27
CA ASN A 28 -14.41 -0.28 -15.72
C ASN A 28 -13.42 -1.34 -16.19
N THR A 29 -12.29 -1.46 -15.50
CA THR A 29 -11.20 -2.37 -15.90
C THR A 29 -11.19 -3.68 -15.11
N GLY A 30 -11.93 -3.75 -14.00
CA GLY A 30 -11.91 -4.87 -13.07
C GLY A 30 -10.61 -5.00 -12.27
N LYS A 31 -9.63 -4.11 -12.48
CA LYS A 31 -8.32 -4.14 -11.83
C LYS A 31 -8.44 -3.75 -10.37
N THR A 32 -7.70 -4.44 -9.52
CA THR A 32 -7.59 -4.15 -8.10
C THR A 32 -6.42 -3.20 -7.87
N SER A 33 -6.68 -2.13 -7.13
CA SER A 33 -5.69 -1.19 -6.61
C SER A 33 -6.04 -0.84 -5.16
N TYR A 34 -5.23 0.02 -4.55
CA TYR A 34 -5.40 0.39 -3.15
C TYR A 34 -5.41 1.90 -3.01
N THR A 35 -6.31 2.43 -2.19
CA THR A 35 -6.45 3.88 -2.02
C THR A 35 -6.50 4.29 -0.55
N LYS A 36 -5.98 5.48 -0.25
CA LYS A 36 -6.05 6.12 1.06
C LYS A 36 -6.42 7.58 0.87
N ARG A 37 -7.60 7.97 1.35
CA ARG A 37 -8.06 9.37 1.26
C ARG A 37 -7.33 10.23 2.27
N LEU A 38 -7.00 11.46 1.87
CA LEU A 38 -6.37 12.44 2.76
C LEU A 38 -7.38 13.36 3.43
N ASP A 39 -8.59 13.46 2.86
CA ASP A 39 -9.71 14.23 3.40
C ASP A 39 -11.01 13.42 3.36
N ARG A 40 -12.11 14.00 3.82
CA ARG A 40 -13.48 13.47 3.73
C ARG A 40 -13.96 13.36 2.29
N ASP A 41 -13.48 14.25 1.44
CA ASP A 41 -13.78 14.26 0.02
C ASP A 41 -13.11 13.08 -0.72
N TYR A 42 -13.52 12.85 -1.97
CA TYR A 42 -13.02 11.72 -2.75
C TYR A 42 -11.55 11.91 -3.19
N TYR A 43 -11.12 13.17 -3.33
CA TYR A 43 -9.74 13.60 -3.59
C TYR A 43 -9.35 14.69 -2.57
N PRO A 44 -8.05 14.87 -2.26
CA PRO A 44 -6.92 14.09 -2.75
C PRO A 44 -6.80 12.72 -2.08
N ARG A 45 -6.24 11.74 -2.79
CA ARG A 45 -6.02 10.40 -2.27
C ARG A 45 -4.72 9.81 -2.78
N PHE A 46 -4.05 9.03 -1.94
CA PHE A 46 -3.01 8.14 -2.42
C PHE A 46 -3.62 6.96 -3.15
N HIS A 47 -2.99 6.55 -4.24
CA HIS A 47 -3.40 5.45 -5.09
C HIS A 47 -2.19 4.56 -5.37
N ILE A 48 -2.27 3.30 -4.93
CA ILE A 48 -1.23 2.30 -5.16
C ILE A 48 -1.74 1.30 -6.20
N TYR A 49 -1.02 1.24 -7.31
CA TYR A 49 -1.13 0.14 -8.26
C TYR A 49 -0.10 -0.93 -7.93
N MET A 50 -0.49 -2.18 -8.11
CA MET A 50 0.42 -3.30 -7.97
C MET A 50 1.08 -3.58 -9.32
N ASN A 51 2.39 -3.38 -9.40
CA ASN A 51 3.16 -3.68 -10.60
C ASN A 51 3.54 -5.16 -10.64
N LYS A 52 3.97 -5.69 -9.49
CA LYS A 52 4.42 -7.08 -9.33
C LYS A 52 4.13 -7.59 -7.93
N GLU A 53 3.66 -8.82 -7.84
CA GLU A 53 3.54 -9.58 -6.59
C GLU A 53 3.99 -11.01 -6.88
N SER A 54 5.11 -11.43 -6.26
CA SER A 54 5.70 -12.77 -6.39
C SER A 54 6.26 -13.22 -5.05
N GLU A 55 6.54 -14.53 -4.92
CA GLU A 55 7.24 -15.08 -3.76
C GLU A 55 8.63 -14.45 -3.65
N GLY A 56 8.80 -13.50 -2.71
CA GLY A 56 10.07 -12.80 -2.47
C GLY A 56 10.14 -11.37 -3.00
N GLU A 57 9.16 -10.87 -3.76
CA GLU A 57 9.20 -9.50 -4.29
C GLU A 57 7.81 -8.91 -4.45
N LEU A 58 7.64 -7.69 -3.93
CA LEU A 58 6.45 -6.87 -4.09
C LEU A 58 6.86 -5.49 -4.62
N GLU A 59 6.36 -5.12 -5.80
CA GLU A 59 6.55 -3.79 -6.40
C GLU A 59 5.23 -3.01 -6.42
N LEU A 60 5.24 -1.88 -5.71
CA LEU A 60 4.10 -0.98 -5.56
C LEU A 60 4.39 0.33 -6.29
N ASN A 61 3.38 0.85 -6.98
CA ASN A 61 3.45 2.13 -7.66
C ASN A 61 2.47 3.13 -7.03
N LEU A 62 3.03 4.01 -6.20
CA LEU A 62 2.32 5.02 -5.43
C LEU A 62 2.15 6.32 -6.22
N HIS A 63 0.91 6.81 -6.29
CA HIS A 63 0.54 8.09 -6.89
C HIS A 63 -0.29 8.91 -5.90
N LEU A 64 -0.28 10.23 -6.07
CA LEU A 64 -1.20 11.15 -5.42
C LEU A 64 -2.22 11.64 -6.45
N ASP A 65 -3.45 11.17 -6.35
CA ASP A 65 -4.54 11.68 -7.17
C ASP A 65 -5.07 12.97 -6.52
N GLN A 66 -4.81 14.14 -7.12
CA GLN A 66 -5.32 15.42 -6.60
C GLN A 66 -6.75 15.75 -7.01
N LYS A 67 -7.20 15.26 -8.17
CA LYS A 67 -8.53 15.54 -8.73
C LYS A 67 -9.01 14.38 -9.59
N HIS A 68 -10.32 14.34 -9.87
CA HIS A 68 -10.85 13.43 -10.88
C HIS A 68 -10.15 13.74 -12.21
N ALA A 69 -9.69 12.71 -12.92
CA ALA A 69 -8.97 12.88 -14.18
C ALA A 69 -9.90 13.52 -15.24
N SER A 70 -9.93 14.85 -15.29
CA SER A 70 -10.49 15.60 -16.40
C SER A 70 -9.39 15.75 -17.43
N TYR A 71 -9.40 14.93 -18.48
CA TYR A 71 -8.53 15.05 -19.65
C TYR A 71 -8.76 16.39 -20.36
N LYS A 72 -8.18 17.48 -19.87
CA LYS A 72 -7.95 18.73 -20.62
C LYS A 72 -6.66 19.36 -20.12
N GLY A 73 -5.67 19.40 -21.01
CA GLY A 73 -4.28 19.77 -20.77
C GLY A 73 -4.08 21.10 -20.05
N GLN A 74 -3.74 21.01 -18.77
CA GLN A 74 -3.02 22.06 -18.09
C GLN A 74 -1.88 21.44 -17.27
N THR A 75 -0.67 21.77 -17.69
CA THR A 75 0.57 21.67 -16.93
C THR A 75 0.51 22.76 -15.87
N ALA A 76 0.17 22.41 -14.64
CA ALA A 76 0.27 23.33 -13.52
C ALA A 76 1.32 22.77 -12.56
N HIS A 77 2.13 23.67 -12.02
CA HIS A 77 3.34 23.48 -11.22
C HIS A 77 3.16 22.72 -9.87
N SER A 78 2.16 21.85 -9.74
CA SER A 78 1.85 21.07 -8.52
C SER A 78 2.81 19.90 -8.25
N GLY A 79 3.74 19.60 -9.16
CA GLY A 79 4.57 18.40 -9.10
C GLY A 79 5.56 18.33 -7.92
N GLU A 80 6.05 19.47 -7.40
CA GLU A 80 7.02 19.47 -6.29
C GLU A 80 6.37 19.08 -4.95
N TYR A 81 5.25 19.71 -4.59
CA TYR A 81 4.51 19.34 -3.37
C TYR A 81 3.95 17.92 -3.46
N ASP A 82 3.54 17.48 -4.66
CA ASP A 82 3.10 16.11 -4.89
C ASP A 82 4.24 15.11 -4.71
N GLY A 83 5.46 15.46 -5.15
CA GLY A 83 6.68 14.70 -4.91
C GLY A 83 6.93 14.52 -3.42
N ASP A 84 7.02 15.61 -2.67
CA ASP A 84 7.23 15.61 -1.22
C ASP A 84 6.22 14.75 -0.46
N LEU A 85 4.92 14.84 -0.80
CA LEU A 85 3.87 14.07 -0.14
C LEU A 85 3.94 12.58 -0.48
N VAL A 86 4.25 12.26 -1.73
CA VAL A 86 4.40 10.88 -2.20
C VAL A 86 5.66 10.23 -1.59
N GLU A 87 6.76 10.97 -1.48
CA GLU A 87 8.01 10.51 -0.87
C GLU A 87 7.83 10.21 0.62
N ARG A 88 7.25 11.14 1.38
CA ARG A 88 6.98 10.92 2.82
C ARG A 88 6.04 9.74 3.04
N GLU A 89 5.04 9.56 2.19
CA GLU A 89 4.14 8.40 2.31
C GLU A 89 4.84 7.09 1.93
N ALA A 90 5.75 7.10 0.94
CA ALA A 90 6.57 5.95 0.62
C ALA A 90 7.48 5.55 1.78
N GLU A 91 8.19 6.50 2.38
CA GLU A 91 9.01 6.28 3.59
C GLU A 91 8.19 5.69 4.74
N ARG A 92 6.97 6.21 4.94
CA ARG A 92 6.06 5.69 5.96
C ARG A 92 5.63 4.24 5.69
N ILE A 93 5.33 3.90 4.44
CA ILE A 93 4.98 2.53 4.04
C ILE A 93 6.16 1.60 4.28
N GLU A 94 7.36 1.97 3.84
CA GLU A 94 8.58 1.17 4.05
C GLU A 94 8.87 0.95 5.53
N SER A 95 8.77 1.99 6.36
CA SER A 95 8.97 1.89 7.80
C SER A 95 7.99 0.91 8.47
N LEU A 96 6.70 1.00 8.14
CA LEU A 96 5.68 0.11 8.70
C LEU A 96 5.86 -1.33 8.22
N VAL A 97 6.15 -1.54 6.94
CA VAL A 97 6.39 -2.87 6.37
C VAL A 97 7.60 -3.52 7.03
N ASN A 98 8.70 -2.77 7.21
CA ASN A 98 9.88 -3.27 7.92
C ASN A 98 9.54 -3.68 9.36
N GLN A 99 8.78 -2.86 10.08
CA GLN A 99 8.33 -3.20 11.43
C GLN A 99 7.52 -4.51 11.44
N VAL A 100 6.58 -4.67 10.50
CA VAL A 100 5.76 -5.89 10.38
C VAL A 100 6.62 -7.11 10.08
N ILE A 101 7.60 -6.98 9.18
CA ILE A 101 8.54 -8.06 8.86
C ILE A 101 9.33 -8.46 10.11
N HIS A 102 9.90 -7.50 10.84
CA HIS A 102 10.62 -7.75 12.08
C HIS A 102 9.73 -8.43 13.14
N GLU A 103 8.51 -7.94 13.36
CA GLU A 103 7.57 -8.55 14.33
C GLU A 103 7.17 -9.98 13.95
N THR A 104 7.02 -10.27 12.66
CA THR A 104 6.70 -11.63 12.18
C THR A 104 7.88 -12.60 12.33
N ALA A 105 9.11 -12.11 12.26
CA ALA A 105 10.31 -12.91 12.48
C ALA A 105 10.49 -13.27 13.98
N GLU A 106 10.13 -12.36 14.89
CA GLU A 106 10.36 -12.54 16.33
C GLU A 106 9.30 -13.38 17.05
N LYS A 107 8.06 -13.43 16.55
CA LYS A 107 6.97 -14.19 17.22
C LYS A 107 7.02 -15.66 16.78
N PRO A 108 7.50 -16.62 17.61
CA PRO A 108 7.34 -18.03 17.31
C PRO A 108 5.85 -18.33 17.25
N LYS A 109 5.41 -18.99 16.17
CA LYS A 109 4.04 -19.50 16.03
C LYS A 109 3.80 -20.55 17.12
N LYS A 110 3.43 -20.13 18.34
CA LYS A 110 2.91 -21.03 19.36
C LYS A 110 1.62 -21.64 18.78
N GLY A 111 1.76 -22.89 18.34
CA GLY A 111 0.69 -23.63 17.69
C GLY A 111 -0.56 -23.63 18.54
N PHE A 112 -1.61 -22.99 18.04
CA PHE A 112 -2.97 -22.95 18.61
C PHE A 112 -3.54 -24.36 18.91
N PHE A 113 -2.95 -25.42 18.34
CA PHE A 113 -3.34 -26.81 18.55
C PHE A 113 -2.85 -27.44 19.87
N THR A 114 -1.87 -26.84 20.56
CA THR A 114 -1.44 -27.36 21.88
C THR A 114 -2.48 -27.16 22.98
N LYS A 115 -3.49 -26.31 22.77
CA LYS A 115 -4.58 -26.10 23.74
C LYS A 115 -5.84 -26.93 23.47
N LEU A 116 -5.93 -27.61 22.32
CA LEU A 116 -7.12 -28.38 21.94
C LEU A 116 -6.94 -29.91 22.08
N PHE A 117 -5.70 -30.39 22.20
CA PHE A 117 -5.38 -31.82 22.39
C PHE A 117 -4.51 -32.09 23.63
N GLY A 118 -4.40 -31.12 24.53
CA GLY A 118 -3.68 -31.24 25.79
C GLY A 118 -4.60 -31.67 26.93
N LYS A 119 -4.71 -33.00 27.09
CA LYS A 119 -5.53 -33.79 28.04
C LYS A 119 -7.00 -33.99 27.68
#